data_AF-A0AAV1KIN8-F1
#
_entry.id   AF-A0AAV1KIN8-F1
#
_cell.length_a   1.000
_cell.length_b   1.000
_cell.length_c   1.000
_cell.angle_alpha   90.00
_cell.angle_beta   90.00
_cell.angle_gamma   90.00
#
_symmetry.space_group_name_H-M   'P 1'
#
loop_
_entity.id
_entity.type
_entity.pdbx_description
1 polymer ?
#
loop_
_entity_poly.entity_id
_entity_poly.type
_entity_poly.pdbx_seq_one_letter_code
_entity_poly.pdbx_strand_id
1 'polypeptide(L)'
;MLSGNSYHFNTLSAYENIAYVQYAAELKLLSEQFSNRFSDFKNIEDCFSLFATPTKCNIQIAPIHLQMELIEIQENSLLKSKFEDLRKFARRLICAFGSTYKCEQFFSLMKVTKSTHRTRLTDDNLENSLRLCISGINANIDGLVSRIQAQVSH
;
A
#
# COMPACT_ATOMS: atom_id res chain seq x y z
N MET A 1 -17.45 12.83 -11.72
CA MET A 1 -16.43 12.06 -10.98
C MET A 1 -16.14 12.82 -9.70
N LEU A 2 -16.06 12.14 -8.55
CA LEU A 2 -15.70 12.78 -7.28
C LEU A 2 -14.31 13.40 -7.44
N SER A 3 -14.18 14.70 -7.15
CA SER A 3 -12.90 15.40 -7.12
C SER A 3 -11.99 14.71 -6.11
N GLY A 4 -11.13 13.83 -6.61
CA GLY A 4 -10.09 13.21 -5.81
C GLY A 4 -9.24 14.31 -5.18
N ASN A 5 -8.81 14.07 -3.95
CA ASN A 5 -8.06 15.02 -3.11
C ASN A 5 -6.61 15.18 -3.65
N SER A 6 -6.47 15.63 -4.90
CA SER A 6 -5.22 15.72 -5.66
C SER A 6 -4.41 16.98 -5.34
N TYR A 7 -4.82 17.78 -4.34
CA TYR A 7 -4.15 19.03 -3.94
C TYR A 7 -2.67 18.87 -3.63
N HIS A 8 -2.23 17.66 -3.29
CA HIS A 8 -0.85 17.36 -2.96
C HIS A 8 -0.04 16.78 -4.12
N PHE A 9 -0.68 16.54 -5.27
CA PHE A 9 -0.07 16.00 -6.48
C PHE A 9 -0.52 16.86 -7.66
N ASN A 10 0.15 18.01 -7.85
CA ASN A 10 -0.22 19.02 -8.85
C ASN A 10 -0.34 18.46 -10.27
N THR A 11 0.37 17.36 -10.55
CA THR A 11 0.30 16.67 -11.84
C THR A 11 -1.05 15.97 -12.04
N LEU A 12 -1.64 15.41 -10.97
CA LEU A 12 -2.96 14.79 -11.00
C LEU A 12 -4.10 15.82 -11.00
N SER A 13 -3.86 17.04 -10.51
CA SER A 13 -4.88 18.09 -10.51
C SER A 13 -5.04 18.79 -11.87
N ALA A 14 -4.04 18.72 -12.75
CA ALA A 14 -4.04 19.35 -14.08
C ALA A 14 -4.31 18.36 -15.24
N TYR A 15 -4.74 17.14 -14.94
CA TYR A 15 -4.77 16.05 -15.92
C TYR A 15 -6.00 16.12 -16.85
N GLU A 16 -5.78 16.32 -18.16
CA GLU A 16 -6.74 16.04 -19.24
C GLU A 16 -6.31 14.75 -20.00
N ASN A 17 -7.23 14.06 -20.68
CA ASN A 17 -6.94 12.76 -21.32
C ASN A 17 -5.82 12.88 -22.38
N ILE A 18 -4.66 12.25 -22.15
CA ILE A 18 -3.50 12.27 -23.06
C ILE A 18 -3.17 10.88 -23.64
N ALA A 19 -2.31 10.82 -24.67
CA ALA A 19 -1.99 9.59 -25.41
C ALA A 19 -1.14 8.61 -24.58
N TYR A 20 -1.26 7.29 -24.86
CA TYR A 20 -0.68 6.19 -24.06
C TYR A 20 0.81 6.36 -23.71
N VAL A 21 1.62 6.92 -24.61
CA VAL A 21 3.08 7.11 -24.42
C VAL A 21 3.40 8.15 -23.33
N GLN A 22 2.51 9.12 -23.10
CA GLN A 22 2.69 10.15 -22.09
C GLN A 22 2.39 9.64 -20.67
N TYR A 23 1.60 8.57 -20.50
CA TYR A 23 1.31 7.99 -19.18
C TYR A 23 2.56 7.50 -18.46
N ALA A 24 3.54 6.93 -19.18
CA ALA A 24 4.77 6.45 -18.55
C ALA A 24 5.59 7.60 -17.93
N ALA A 25 5.65 8.75 -18.61
CA ALA A 25 6.31 9.94 -18.10
C ALA A 25 5.58 10.51 -16.87
N GLU A 26 4.25 10.55 -16.92
CA GLU A 26 3.40 11.03 -15.84
C GLU A 26 3.48 10.14 -14.59
N LEU A 27 3.51 8.81 -14.75
CA LEU A 27 3.72 7.86 -13.65
C LEU A 27 5.08 8.05 -12.99
N LYS A 28 6.12 8.30 -13.79
CA LYS A 28 7.46 8.57 -13.27
C LYS A 28 7.49 9.87 -12.47
N LEU A 29 6.89 10.94 -12.99
CA LEU A 29 6.76 12.22 -12.29
C LEU A 29 5.97 12.09 -10.98
N LEU A 30 4.87 11.32 -10.99
CA LEU A 30 4.09 11.05 -9.79
C LEU A 30 4.90 10.29 -8.73
N SER A 31 5.70 9.31 -9.15
CA SER A 31 6.61 8.57 -8.27
C SER A 31 7.68 9.48 -7.64
N GLU A 32 8.21 10.43 -8.40
CA GLU A 32 9.15 11.45 -7.91
C GLU A 32 8.47 12.39 -6.92
N GLN A 33 7.28 12.90 -7.22
CA GLN A 33 6.50 13.74 -6.31
C GLN A 33 6.15 13.04 -5.02
N PHE A 34 5.76 11.75 -5.07
CA PHE A 34 5.53 10.95 -3.88
C PHE A 34 6.79 10.83 -3.03
N SER A 35 7.92 10.51 -3.67
CA SER A 35 9.21 10.38 -2.99
C SER A 35 9.67 11.69 -2.34
N ASN A 36 9.45 12.82 -3.01
CA ASN A 36 9.77 14.15 -2.51
C ASN A 36 8.84 14.58 -1.38
N ARG A 37 7.54 14.30 -1.48
CA ARG A 37 6.57 14.60 -0.43
C ARG A 37 6.89 13.89 0.89
N PHE A 38 7.41 12.67 0.78
CA PHE A 38 7.70 11.80 1.91
C PHE A 38 9.19 11.71 2.23
N SER A 39 10.01 12.65 1.73
CA SER A 39 11.45 12.69 2.02
C SER A 39 11.74 12.84 3.50
N ASP A 40 10.89 13.57 4.22
CA ASP A 40 11.08 13.88 5.64
C ASP A 40 11.06 12.62 6.52
N PHE A 41 10.36 11.57 6.10
CA PHE A 41 10.38 10.28 6.79
C PHE A 41 11.77 9.66 6.85
N LYS A 42 12.64 9.94 5.87
CA LYS A 42 14.04 9.48 5.88
C LYS A 42 14.83 10.16 7.01
N ASN A 43 14.53 11.43 7.29
CA ASN A 43 15.21 12.18 8.35
C ASN A 43 14.79 11.74 9.77
N ILE A 44 13.64 11.08 9.89
CA ILE A 44 13.07 10.62 11.16
C ILE A 44 13.24 9.10 11.32
N GLU A 45 13.80 8.41 10.32
CA GLU A 45 13.95 6.95 10.29
C GLU A 45 14.72 6.42 11.52
N ASP A 46 15.80 7.11 11.90
CA ASP A 46 16.59 6.77 13.10
C ASP A 46 15.74 6.89 14.38
N CYS A 47 14.93 7.94 14.50
CA CYS A 47 14.00 8.08 15.62
C CYS A 47 12.96 6.96 15.62
N PHE A 48 12.37 6.63 14.46
CA PHE A 48 11.42 5.51 14.36
C PHE A 48 12.05 4.18 14.75
N SER A 49 13.31 3.94 14.36
CA SER A 49 14.03 2.73 14.71
C SER A 49 14.23 2.61 16.24
N LEU A 50 14.56 3.72 16.88
CA LEU A 50 14.74 3.84 18.32
C LEU A 50 13.41 3.57 19.06
N PHE A 51 12.33 4.23 18.65
CA PHE A 51 11.00 4.06 19.24
C PHE A 51 10.34 2.71 18.94
N ALA A 52 10.68 2.08 17.81
CA ALA A 52 10.17 0.75 17.48
C ALA A 52 10.78 -0.34 18.37
N THR A 53 11.99 -0.10 18.90
CA THR A 53 12.76 -1.08 19.67
C THR A 53 13.51 -0.51 20.88
N PRO A 54 12.86 0.29 21.76
CA PRO A 54 13.54 0.94 22.89
C PRO A 54 14.14 -0.07 23.89
N THR A 55 13.57 -1.28 23.95
CA THR A 55 14.04 -2.38 24.80
C THR A 55 15.24 -3.15 24.25
N LYS A 56 15.64 -2.90 22.98
CA LYS A 56 16.71 -3.62 22.27
C LYS A 56 17.69 -2.68 21.54
N CYS A 57 17.52 -1.38 21.63
CA CYS A 57 18.35 -0.42 20.91
C CYS A 57 19.74 -0.29 21.54
N ASN A 58 20.74 0.06 20.74
CA ASN A 58 22.07 0.36 21.23
C ASN A 58 22.08 1.74 21.91
N ILE A 59 22.19 1.76 23.24
CA ILE A 59 22.21 2.99 24.04
C ILE A 59 23.38 3.91 23.65
N GLN A 60 24.53 3.37 23.24
CA GLN A 60 25.73 4.16 22.94
C GLN A 60 25.57 5.02 21.67
N ILE A 61 24.71 4.60 20.75
CA ILE A 61 24.45 5.30 19.48
C ILE A 61 23.21 6.21 19.61
N ALA A 62 22.42 6.04 20.67
CA ALA A 62 21.24 6.85 20.91
C ALA A 62 21.61 8.30 21.32
N PRO A 63 20.73 9.28 21.04
CA PRO A 63 20.94 10.66 21.48
C PRO A 63 21.18 10.77 22.98
N ILE A 64 22.20 11.53 23.39
CA ILE A 64 22.68 11.61 24.79
C ILE A 64 21.55 11.89 25.79
N HIS A 65 20.60 12.74 25.41
CA HIS A 65 19.49 13.17 26.25
C HIS A 65 18.45 12.06 26.51
N LEU A 66 18.45 10.98 25.73
CA LEU A 66 17.55 9.83 25.87
C LEU A 66 18.21 8.62 26.54
N GLN A 67 19.54 8.62 26.69
CA GLN A 67 20.27 7.42 27.12
C GLN A 67 19.85 6.94 28.52
N MET A 68 19.61 7.84 29.47
CA MET A 68 19.16 7.46 30.82
C MET A 68 17.77 6.83 30.81
N GLU A 69 16.82 7.40 30.06
CA GLU A 69 15.46 6.86 29.93
C GLU A 69 15.48 5.48 29.26
N LEU A 70 16.31 5.31 28.23
CA LEU A 70 16.48 4.03 27.56
C LEU A 70 17.07 2.96 28.48
N ILE A 71 18.04 3.33 29.34
CA ILE A 71 18.56 2.42 30.37
C ILE A 71 17.45 2.00 31.33
N GLU A 72 16.65 2.96 31.82
CA GLU A 72 15.54 2.65 32.73
C GLU A 72 14.52 1.69 32.08
N ILE A 73 14.15 1.93 30.82
CA ILE A 73 13.27 1.06 30.05
C ILE A 73 13.91 -0.33 29.83
N GLN A 74 15.23 -0.39 29.63
CA GLN A 74 15.97 -1.64 29.42
C GLN A 74 16.29 -2.40 30.71
N GLU A 75 16.22 -1.82 31.89
CA GLU A 75 16.47 -2.54 33.14
C GLU A 75 15.18 -2.86 33.91
N ASN A 76 14.08 -2.19 33.59
CA ASN A 76 12.80 -2.41 34.25
C ASN A 76 11.92 -3.42 33.51
N SER A 77 11.73 -4.61 34.09
CA SER A 77 10.91 -5.69 33.53
C SER A 77 9.44 -5.31 33.30
N LEU A 78 8.87 -4.47 34.17
CA LEU A 78 7.50 -3.97 34.03
C LEU A 78 7.38 -3.02 32.83
N LEU A 79 8.32 -2.09 32.67
CA LEU A 79 8.34 -1.16 31.54
C LEU A 79 8.54 -1.93 30.23
N LYS A 80 9.45 -2.90 30.18
CA LYS A 80 9.62 -3.78 29.01
C LYS A 80 8.31 -4.43 28.58
N SER A 81 7.58 -5.01 29.53
CA SER A 81 6.30 -5.67 29.26
C SER A 81 5.26 -4.69 28.69
N LYS A 82 5.12 -3.52 29.32
CA LYS A 82 4.19 -2.48 28.84
C LYS A 82 4.52 -1.98 27.43
N PHE A 83 5.80 -1.76 27.13
CA PHE A 83 6.23 -1.34 25.79
C PHE A 83 5.98 -2.43 24.74
N GLU A 84 6.16 -3.70 25.09
CA GLU A 84 5.87 -4.81 24.19
C GLU A 84 4.36 -4.90 23.86
N ASP A 85 3.49 -4.65 24.83
CA ASP A 85 2.04 -4.61 24.61
C ASP A 85 1.61 -3.39 23.78
N LEU A 86 2.18 -2.21 24.05
CA LEU A 86 1.99 -1.03 23.21
C LEU A 86 2.41 -1.30 21.76
N ARG A 87 3.55 -1.97 21.57
CA ARG A 87 4.05 -2.35 20.24
C ARG A 87 3.10 -3.29 19.51
N LYS A 88 2.54 -4.30 20.20
CA LYS A 88 1.51 -5.18 19.62
C LYS A 88 0.26 -4.40 19.22
N PHE A 89 -0.18 -3.46 20.06
CA PHE A 89 -1.33 -2.61 19.76
C PHE A 89 -1.07 -1.72 18.54
N ALA A 90 0.07 -1.01 18.51
CA ALA A 90 0.46 -0.17 17.39
C ALA A 90 0.54 -0.94 16.07
N ARG A 91 1.11 -2.16 16.08
CA ARG A 91 1.11 -3.04 14.90
C ARG A 91 -0.29 -3.38 14.42
N ARG A 92 -1.20 -3.74 15.33
CA ARG A 92 -2.61 -4.02 14.97
C ARG A 92 -3.29 -2.79 14.36
N LEU A 93 -3.05 -1.62 14.94
CA LEU A 93 -3.59 -0.36 14.44
C LEU A 93 -3.06 -0.04 13.02
N ILE A 94 -1.75 -0.15 12.79
CA ILE A 94 -1.12 0.06 11.47
C ILE A 94 -1.65 -0.96 10.45
N CYS A 95 -1.77 -2.24 10.83
CA CYS A 95 -2.35 -3.26 9.97
C CYS A 95 -3.82 -2.96 9.61
N ALA A 96 -4.59 -2.38 10.54
CA ALA A 96 -5.96 -1.97 10.26
C ALA A 96 -5.99 -0.93 9.12
N PHE A 97 -5.14 0.10 9.16
CA PHE A 97 -5.00 1.08 8.08
C PHE A 97 -4.56 0.46 6.73
N GLY A 98 -3.62 -0.49 6.76
CA GLY A 98 -3.21 -1.20 5.54
C GLY A 98 -4.34 -2.06 4.95
N SER A 99 -5.14 -2.70 5.81
CA SER A 99 -6.28 -3.51 5.39
C SER A 99 -7.43 -2.66 4.86
N THR A 100 -7.71 -1.49 5.44
CA THR A 100 -8.73 -0.58 4.91
C THR A 100 -8.36 -0.09 3.52
N TYR A 101 -7.10 0.29 3.28
CA TYR A 101 -6.64 0.66 1.94
C TYR A 101 -6.84 -0.49 0.92
N LYS A 102 -6.44 -1.71 1.26
CA LYS A 102 -6.65 -2.87 0.38
C LYS A 102 -8.13 -3.15 0.13
N CYS A 103 -8.98 -2.99 1.14
CA CYS A 103 -10.43 -3.10 1.01
C CYS A 103 -11.00 -2.00 0.12
N GLU A 104 -10.57 -0.75 0.26
CA GLU A 104 -10.98 0.37 -0.58
C GLU A 104 -10.58 0.16 -2.05
N GLN A 105 -9.36 -0.35 -2.30
CA GLN A 105 -8.91 -0.75 -3.63
C GLN A 105 -9.79 -1.89 -4.19
N PHE A 106 -10.08 -2.91 -3.38
CA PHE A 106 -10.97 -4.02 -3.73
C PHE A 106 -12.38 -3.51 -4.12
N PHE A 107 -12.99 -2.63 -3.32
CA PHE A 107 -14.32 -2.08 -3.61
C PHE A 107 -14.33 -1.17 -4.83
N SER A 108 -13.30 -0.34 -5.01
CA SER A 108 -13.16 0.53 -6.18
C SER A 108 -13.08 -0.31 -7.47
N LEU A 109 -12.29 -1.37 -7.46
CA LEU A 109 -12.18 -2.32 -8.56
C LEU A 109 -13.48 -3.09 -8.81
N MET A 110 -14.18 -3.51 -7.75
CA MET A 110 -15.51 -4.13 -7.86
C MET A 110 -16.50 -3.19 -8.53
N LYS A 111 -16.49 -1.90 -8.17
CA LYS A 111 -17.35 -0.88 -8.77
C LYS A 111 -17.08 -0.70 -10.28
N VAL A 112 -15.82 -0.72 -10.70
CA VAL A 112 -15.43 -0.65 -12.12
C VAL A 112 -15.85 -1.93 -12.86
N THR A 113 -15.59 -3.11 -12.28
CA THR A 113 -15.92 -4.41 -12.87
C THR A 113 -17.42 -4.62 -13.05
N LYS A 114 -18.24 -4.12 -12.11
CA LYS A 114 -19.72 -4.16 -12.14
C LYS A 114 -20.38 -2.98 -12.88
N SER A 115 -19.61 -2.11 -13.57
CA SER A 115 -20.19 -0.90 -14.18
C SER A 115 -21.35 -1.18 -15.15
N THR A 116 -22.18 -0.16 -15.40
CA THR A 116 -23.48 -0.19 -16.09
C THR A 116 -23.48 -0.89 -17.46
N HIS A 117 -22.33 -1.03 -18.11
CA HIS A 117 -22.20 -1.71 -19.41
C HIS A 117 -22.13 -3.25 -19.32
N ARG A 118 -22.07 -3.83 -18.10
CA ARG A 118 -22.05 -5.29 -17.89
C ARG A 118 -23.21 -5.74 -17.00
N THR A 119 -24.38 -5.95 -17.62
CA THR A 119 -25.61 -6.41 -16.93
C THR A 119 -25.70 -7.92 -16.71
N ARG A 120 -24.74 -8.73 -17.20
CA ARG A 120 -24.77 -10.21 -17.18
C ARG A 120 -23.64 -10.88 -16.38
N LEU A 121 -23.02 -10.17 -15.44
CA LEU A 121 -21.99 -10.75 -14.56
C LEU A 121 -22.65 -11.59 -13.46
N THR A 122 -22.36 -12.88 -13.42
CA THR A 122 -22.67 -13.76 -12.29
C THR A 122 -21.68 -13.51 -11.15
N ASP A 123 -22.07 -13.86 -9.92
CA ASP A 123 -21.21 -13.68 -8.73
C ASP A 123 -19.90 -14.48 -8.85
N ASP A 124 -19.95 -15.69 -9.41
CA ASP A 124 -18.75 -16.52 -9.68
C ASP A 124 -17.79 -15.82 -10.66
N ASN A 125 -18.32 -15.22 -11.72
CA ASN A 125 -17.49 -14.55 -12.74
C ASN A 125 -16.90 -13.25 -12.19
N LEU A 126 -17.63 -12.57 -11.29
CA LEU A 126 -17.14 -11.39 -10.58
C LEU A 126 -16.05 -11.74 -9.59
N GLU A 127 -16.23 -12.78 -8.77
CA GLU A 127 -15.22 -13.24 -7.81
C GLU A 127 -13.92 -13.58 -8.54
N ASN A 128 -13.99 -14.38 -9.60
CA ASN A 128 -12.83 -14.77 -10.40
C ASN A 128 -12.11 -13.54 -11.00
N SER A 129 -12.87 -12.57 -11.51
CA SER A 129 -12.31 -11.33 -12.05
C SER A 129 -11.60 -10.50 -10.98
N LEU A 130 -12.20 -10.35 -9.80
CA LEU A 130 -11.60 -9.64 -8.67
C LEU A 130 -10.35 -10.35 -8.14
N ARG A 131 -10.40 -11.68 -8.08
CA ARG A 131 -9.27 -12.51 -7.66
C ARG A 131 -8.09 -12.31 -8.61
N LEU A 132 -8.31 -12.33 -9.93
CA LEU A 132 -7.25 -12.08 -10.91
C LEU A 132 -6.61 -10.69 -10.76
N CYS A 133 -7.43 -9.64 -10.63
CA CYS A 133 -6.93 -8.28 -10.53
C CYS A 133 -6.17 -7.98 -9.24
N ILE A 134 -6.44 -8.70 -8.14
CA ILE A 134 -5.90 -8.39 -6.81
C ILE A 134 -4.76 -9.32 -6.41
N SER A 135 -4.79 -10.58 -6.85
CA SER A 135 -3.84 -11.61 -6.41
C SER A 135 -2.50 -11.58 -7.15
N GLY A 136 -2.34 -10.74 -8.19
CA GLY A 136 -1.14 -10.73 -9.02
C GLY A 136 -0.88 -12.05 -9.77
N ILE A 137 -1.87 -12.95 -9.82
CA ILE A 137 -1.80 -14.19 -10.57
C ILE A 137 -1.76 -13.84 -12.05
N ASN A 138 -0.66 -14.18 -12.71
CA ASN A 138 -0.54 -13.99 -14.15
C ASN A 138 -1.49 -14.94 -14.89
N ALA A 139 -2.20 -14.40 -15.88
CA ALA A 139 -3.02 -15.22 -16.75
C ALA A 139 -2.11 -16.20 -17.51
N ASN A 140 -2.43 -17.50 -17.45
CA ASN A 140 -1.72 -18.53 -18.21
C ASN A 140 -2.17 -18.50 -19.68
N ILE A 141 -1.71 -17.49 -20.42
CA ILE A 141 -2.09 -17.26 -21.81
C ILE A 141 -1.64 -18.43 -22.68
N ASP A 142 -0.43 -18.97 -22.48
CA ASP A 142 0.09 -20.10 -23.25
C ASP A 142 -0.74 -21.38 -23.03
N GLY A 143 -1.14 -21.63 -21.79
CA GLY A 143 -2.05 -22.73 -21.43
C GLY A 143 -3.47 -22.55 -21.95
N LEU A 144 -3.92 -21.30 -22.17
CA LEU A 144 -5.22 -21.01 -22.76
C LEU A 144 -5.19 -21.20 -24.28
N VAL A 145 -4.18 -20.66 -24.95
CA VAL A 145 -3.98 -20.73 -26.40
C VAL A 145 -3.81 -22.18 -26.86
N SER A 146 -3.10 -23.01 -26.10
CA SER A 146 -2.95 -24.45 -26.40
C SER A 146 -4.24 -25.26 -26.28
N ARG A 147 -5.28 -24.73 -25.60
CA ARG A 147 -6.57 -25.40 -25.40
C ARG A 147 -7.71 -24.82 -26.24
N ILE A 148 -7.50 -23.67 -26.88
CA ILE A 148 -8.49 -23.08 -27.78
C ILE A 148 -8.52 -23.90 -29.07
N GLN A 149 -9.62 -24.64 -29.29
CA GLN A 149 -9.97 -25.10 -30.62
C GLN A 149 -10.49 -23.89 -31.40
N ALA A 150 -9.71 -23.44 -32.40
CA ALA A 150 -10.16 -22.41 -33.33
C ALA A 150 -11.46 -22.87 -34.00
N GLN A 151 -12.57 -22.20 -33.70
CA GLN A 151 -13.77 -22.37 -34.52
C GLN A 151 -13.51 -21.67 -35.85
N VAL A 152 -13.33 -22.48 -36.89
CA VAL A 152 -13.29 -21.99 -38.26
C VAL A 152 -14.70 -21.55 -38.59
N SER A 153 -14.89 -20.25 -38.78
CA SER A 153 -16.13 -19.69 -39.34
C SER A 153 -16.29 -20.21 -40.77
N HIS A 154 -17.44 -20.84 -41.03
CA HIS A 154 -17.90 -21.24 -42.36
C HIS A 154 -18.38 -20.06 -43.18
#